data_AF-A0A2N1M1D1-F1
#
_entry.id   AF-A0A2N1M1D1-F1
#
_cell.length_a   1.000
_cell.length_b   1.000
_cell.length_c   1.000
_cell.angle_alpha   90.00
_cell.angle_beta   90.00
_cell.angle_gamma   90.00
#
_symmetry.space_group_name_H-M   'P 1'
#
loop_
_entity.id
_entity.type
_entity.pdbx_description
1 polymer ?
#
loop_
_entity_poly.entity_id
_entity_poly.type
_entity_poly.pdbx_seq_one_letter_code
_entity_poly.pdbx_strand_id
1 'polypeptide(L)'
;MFNIREELINAVFSRADASIDHNIYVNFHEQYEFCEQFILADESLTEEEKTEAIRKNNKYYDRDKIIYNEEARRKLLEDNTSFFPKNPSVSKWIPDFTSGDVVRFTGKFFSMRNLFMMIFWR
;
A
#
# COMPACT_ATOMS: atom_id res chain seq x y z
N MET A 1 -9.86 -31.47 22.91
CA MET A 1 -10.58 -30.41 22.16
C MET A 1 -10.21 -29.10 22.82
N PHE A 2 -9.40 -28.26 22.18
CA PHE A 2 -9.10 -26.93 22.70
C PHE A 2 -10.27 -26.01 22.35
N ASN A 3 -10.95 -25.46 23.35
CA ASN A 3 -12.00 -24.48 23.14
C ASN A 3 -11.35 -23.10 23.02
N ILE A 4 -10.80 -22.81 21.84
CA ILE A 4 -10.27 -21.48 21.53
C ILE A 4 -11.43 -20.49 21.58
N ARG A 5 -11.35 -19.49 22.46
CA ARG A 5 -12.39 -18.47 22.60
C ARG A 5 -12.14 -17.34 21.61
N GLU A 6 -12.70 -17.47 20.40
CA GLU A 6 -12.56 -16.43 19.38
C GLU A 6 -13.02 -15.04 19.86
N GLU A 7 -14.06 -14.98 20.69
CA GLU A 7 -14.55 -13.73 21.26
C GLU A 7 -13.47 -13.01 22.08
N LEU A 8 -12.67 -13.75 22.84
CA LEU A 8 -11.60 -13.17 23.64
C LEU A 8 -10.46 -12.65 22.75
N ILE A 9 -10.07 -13.43 21.73
CA ILE A 9 -9.07 -13.03 20.75
C ILE A 9 -9.51 -11.73 20.07
N ASN A 10 -10.77 -11.65 19.63
CA ASN A 10 -11.33 -10.45 19.00
C ASN A 10 -11.38 -9.25 19.98
N ALA A 11 -11.65 -9.49 21.26
CA ALA A 11 -11.61 -8.46 22.29
C ALA A 11 -10.18 -7.93 22.52
N VAL A 12 -9.17 -8.81 22.53
CA VAL A 12 -7.75 -8.42 22.61
C VAL A 12 -7.36 -7.56 21.41
N PHE A 13 -7.72 -7.98 20.19
CA PHE A 13 -7.49 -7.17 18.98
C PHE A 13 -8.15 -5.80 19.09
N SER A 14 -9.41 -5.73 19.52
CA SER A 14 -10.12 -4.46 19.70
C SER A 14 -9.44 -3.53 20.72
N ARG A 15 -8.86 -4.10 21.78
CA ARG A 15 -8.08 -3.33 22.77
C ARG A 15 -6.73 -2.88 22.20
N ALA A 16 -6.05 -3.76 21.47
CA ALA A 16 -4.80 -3.43 20.80
C ALA A 16 -5.00 -2.27 19.83
N ASP A 17 -6.00 -2.37 18.95
CA ASP A 17 -6.36 -1.34 17.97
C ASP A 17 -6.71 -0.01 18.64
N ALA A 18 -7.49 -0.04 19.73
CA ALA A 18 -7.80 1.17 20.51
C ALA A 18 -6.58 1.78 21.22
N SER A 19 -5.52 1.00 21.43
CA SER A 19 -4.25 1.44 22.05
C SER A 19 -3.24 1.95 21.03
N ILE A 20 -3.49 1.76 19.72
CA ILE A 20 -2.61 2.27 18.67
C ILE A 20 -2.75 3.79 18.59
N ASP A 21 -1.65 4.48 18.87
CA ASP A 21 -1.54 5.90 18.52
C ASP A 21 -1.13 6.03 17.05
N HIS A 22 -2.11 6.35 16.19
CA HIS A 22 -1.90 6.56 14.76
C HIS A 22 -1.00 7.76 14.43
N ASN A 23 -0.68 8.64 15.40
CA ASN A 23 0.31 9.70 15.19
C ASN A 23 1.74 9.18 15.30
N ILE A 24 1.96 8.10 16.06
CA ILE A 24 3.28 7.48 16.28
C ILE A 24 3.49 6.37 15.25
N TYR A 25 2.48 5.50 15.07
CA TYR A 25 2.54 4.34 14.17
C TYR A 25 1.90 4.68 12.83
N VAL A 26 2.61 5.45 12.02
CA VAL A 26 2.14 5.88 10.68
C VAL A 26 2.20 4.72 9.68
N ASN A 27 3.14 3.79 9.87
CA ASN A 27 3.29 2.62 9.00
C ASN A 27 2.44 1.46 9.51
N PHE A 28 1.67 0.84 8.61
CA PHE A 28 0.86 -0.33 8.94
C PHE A 28 1.72 -1.51 9.44
N HIS A 29 2.97 -1.66 8.98
CA HIS A 29 3.87 -2.69 9.52
C HIS A 29 4.11 -2.54 11.03
N GLU A 30 4.36 -1.31 11.49
CA GLU A 30 4.63 -1.04 12.91
C GLU A 30 3.38 -1.28 13.77
N GLN A 31 2.19 -1.02 13.23
CA GLN A 31 0.91 -1.33 13.89
C GLN A 31 0.75 -2.84 14.11
N TYR A 32 1.10 -3.66 13.11
CA TYR A 32 1.01 -5.12 13.22
C TYR A 32 2.04 -5.71 14.20
N GLU A 33 3.25 -5.16 14.25
CA GLU A 33 4.27 -5.52 15.25
C GLU A 33 3.83 -5.16 16.68
N PHE A 34 3.21 -3.98 16.85
CA PHE A 34 2.63 -3.57 18.13
C PHE A 34 1.51 -4.53 18.56
N CYS A 35 0.60 -4.89 17.66
CA CYS A 35 -0.47 -5.85 17.95
C CYS A 35 0.08 -7.22 18.38
N GLU A 36 1.15 -7.71 17.76
CA GLU A 36 1.80 -8.96 18.16
C GLU A 36 2.37 -8.88 19.59
N GLN A 37 3.09 -7.79 19.92
CA GLN A 37 3.59 -7.56 21.27
C GLN A 37 2.48 -7.44 22.31
N PHE A 38 1.39 -6.77 21.95
CA PHE A 38 0.20 -6.61 22.80
C PHE A 38 -0.44 -7.97 23.11
N ILE A 39 -0.62 -8.83 22.10
CA ILE A 39 -1.16 -10.19 22.26
C ILE A 39 -0.26 -11.04 23.16
N LEU A 40 1.06 -10.96 22.99
CA LEU A 40 2.01 -11.72 23.79
C LEU A 40 2.02 -11.29 25.27
N ALA A 41 1.89 -9.99 25.51
CA ALA A 41 1.85 -9.40 26.85
C ALA A 41 0.50 -9.60 27.57
N ASP A 42 -0.58 -9.89 26.83
CA ASP A 42 -1.91 -10.06 27.42
C ASP A 42 -2.00 -11.38 28.21
N GLU A 43 -2.21 -11.26 29.52
CA GLU A 43 -2.32 -12.39 30.46
C GLU A 43 -3.67 -13.12 30.37
N SER A 44 -4.67 -12.57 29.66
CA SER A 44 -6.01 -13.17 29.57
C SER A 44 -6.09 -14.34 28.59
N LEU A 45 -5.12 -14.46 27.68
CA LEU A 45 -5.02 -15.51 26.67
C LEU A 45 -4.15 -16.67 27.15
N THR A 46 -4.59 -17.91 26.87
CA THR A 46 -3.70 -19.09 27.03
C THR A 46 -2.66 -19.13 25.91
N GLU A 47 -1.60 -19.94 26.07
CA GLU A 47 -0.54 -20.07 25.06
C GLU A 47 -1.06 -20.56 23.70
N GLU A 48 -2.06 -21.43 23.69
CA GLU A 48 -2.72 -21.87 22.45
C GLU A 48 -3.56 -20.74 21.82
N GLU A 49 -4.26 -19.96 22.65
CA GLU A 49 -5.03 -18.80 22.17
C GLU A 49 -4.10 -17.70 21.61
N LYS A 50 -2.95 -17.45 22.24
CA LYS A 50 -1.91 -16.54 21.72
C LYS A 50 -1.39 -17.00 20.38
N THR A 51 -1.08 -18.30 20.25
CA THR A 51 -0.61 -18.88 18.99
C THR A 51 -1.64 -18.68 17.86
N GLU A 52 -2.93 -18.92 18.13
CA GLU A 52 -3.99 -18.69 17.15
C GLU A 52 -4.22 -17.21 16.85
N ALA A 53 -4.11 -16.33 17.85
CA ALA A 53 -4.20 -14.89 17.67
C ALA A 53 -3.07 -14.38 16.75
N ILE A 54 -1.82 -14.81 16.96
CA ILE A 54 -0.68 -14.47 16.10
C ILE A 54 -0.90 -15.00 14.68
N ARG A 55 -1.40 -16.23 14.54
CA ARG A 55 -1.74 -16.81 13.22
C ARG A 55 -2.78 -15.97 12.48
N LYS A 56 -3.80 -15.46 13.19
CA LYS A 56 -4.79 -14.52 12.62
C LYS A 56 -4.14 -13.18 12.26
N ASN A 57 -3.31 -12.62 13.14
CA ASN A 57 -2.61 -11.35 12.91
C ASN A 57 -1.80 -11.39 11.60
N ASN A 58 -1.03 -12.46 11.40
CA ASN A 58 -0.25 -12.67 10.17
C ASN A 58 -1.13 -12.75 8.91
N LYS A 59 -2.29 -13.41 8.99
CA LYS A 59 -3.23 -13.48 7.88
C LYS A 59 -3.80 -12.10 7.51
N TYR A 60 -4.08 -11.27 8.50
CA TYR A 60 -4.55 -9.89 8.27
C TYR A 60 -3.43 -9.03 7.68
N TYR A 61 -2.21 -9.15 8.18
CA TYR A 61 -1.02 -8.50 7.63
C TYR A 61 -0.80 -8.82 6.15
N ASP A 62 -0.85 -10.09 5.77
CA ASP A 62 -0.66 -10.51 4.37
C ASP A 62 -1.75 -9.94 3.45
N ARG A 63 -3.01 -9.93 3.92
CA ARG A 63 -4.14 -9.33 3.19
C ARG A 63 -3.91 -7.84 2.99
N ASP A 64 -3.58 -7.12 4.06
CA ASP A 64 -3.47 -5.66 4.03
C ASP A 64 -2.25 -5.23 3.22
N LYS A 65 -1.15 -6.00 3.26
CA LYS A 65 0.02 -5.79 2.42
C LYS A 65 -0.32 -5.82 0.92
N ILE A 66 -1.21 -6.72 0.49
CA ILE A 66 -1.67 -6.77 -0.90
C ILE A 66 -2.49 -5.51 -1.23
N ILE A 67 -3.43 -5.14 -0.36
CA ILE A 67 -4.30 -3.98 -0.55
C ILE A 67 -3.47 -2.69 -0.67
N TYR A 68 -2.54 -2.45 0.26
CA TYR A 68 -1.67 -1.27 0.21
C TYR A 68 -0.81 -1.21 -1.04
N ASN A 69 -0.29 -2.36 -1.50
CA ASN A 69 0.49 -2.42 -2.74
C ASN A 69 -0.38 -2.14 -3.97
N GLU A 70 -1.62 -2.63 -4.01
CA GLU A 70 -2.55 -2.33 -5.10
C GLU A 70 -2.97 -0.86 -5.10
N GLU A 71 -3.27 -0.28 -3.94
CA GLU A 71 -3.62 1.13 -3.79
C GLU A 71 -2.48 2.04 -4.22
N ALA A 72 -1.23 1.73 -3.83
CA ALA A 72 -0.06 2.44 -4.30
C ALA A 72 0.04 2.39 -5.84
N ARG A 73 -0.22 1.22 -6.44
CA ARG A 73 -0.23 1.05 -7.90
C ARG A 73 -1.35 1.85 -8.57
N ARG A 74 -2.55 1.89 -7.98
CA ARG A 74 -3.70 2.66 -8.48
C ARG A 74 -3.44 4.14 -8.40
N LYS A 75 -2.93 4.65 -7.27
CA LYS A 75 -2.58 6.06 -7.11
C LYS A 75 -1.53 6.49 -8.13
N LEU A 76 -0.47 5.69 -8.32
CA LEU A 76 0.52 5.96 -9.37
C LEU A 76 -0.10 5.99 -10.77
N LEU A 77 -1.06 5.12 -11.08
CA LEU A 77 -1.75 5.12 -12.38
C LEU A 77 -2.70 6.31 -12.52
N GLU A 78 -3.39 6.70 -11.45
CA GLU A 78 -4.28 7.85 -11.42
C GLU A 78 -3.49 9.15 -11.57
N ASP A 79 -2.38 9.32 -10.86
CA ASP A 79 -1.49 10.48 -10.98
C ASP A 79 -0.96 10.59 -12.43
N ASN A 80 -0.61 9.47 -13.07
CA ASN A 80 -0.23 9.45 -14.49
C ASN A 80 -1.39 9.82 -15.44
N THR A 81 -2.63 9.45 -15.13
CA THR A 81 -3.80 9.79 -15.97
C THR A 81 -4.32 11.21 -15.71
N SER A 82 -4.04 11.81 -14.55
CA SER A 82 -4.30 13.22 -14.26
C SER A 82 -3.39 14.17 -15.07
N PHE A 83 -2.20 13.68 -15.45
CA PHE A 83 -1.28 14.39 -16.33
C PHE A 83 -1.82 14.53 -17.76
N PHE A 84 -2.66 13.60 -18.20
CA PHE A 84 -3.33 13.70 -19.49
C PHE A 84 -4.62 14.52 -19.34
N PRO A 85 -4.77 15.67 -20.03
CA PRO A 85 -5.97 16.48 -19.92
C PRO A 85 -7.20 15.66 -20.35
N LYS A 86 -8.20 15.55 -19.46
CA LYS A 86 -9.42 14.73 -19.65
C LYS A 86 -10.36 15.21 -20.78
N ASN A 87 -9.95 16.20 -21.57
CA ASN A 87 -10.67 16.65 -22.75
C ASN A 87 -9.71 17.37 -23.72
N PRO A 88 -8.95 16.66 -24.56
CA PRO A 88 -8.35 17.31 -25.71
C PRO A 88 -9.48 17.51 -26.73
N SER A 89 -9.95 18.74 -26.94
CA SER A 89 -10.78 19.09 -28.11
C SER A 89 -10.01 18.97 -29.44
N VAL A 90 -9.08 18.01 -29.53
CA VAL A 90 -8.05 17.95 -30.56
C VAL A 90 -7.83 16.48 -30.95
N SER A 91 -8.84 15.88 -31.56
CA SER A 91 -8.72 14.65 -32.35
C SER A 91 -7.93 14.84 -33.67
N LYS A 92 -7.09 15.88 -33.78
CA LYS A 92 -6.43 16.27 -35.04
C LYS A 92 -4.90 16.33 -35.01
N TRP A 93 -4.26 16.06 -33.87
CA TRP A 93 -2.80 16.24 -33.76
C TRP A 93 -2.04 15.06 -33.15
N ILE A 94 -2.61 13.85 -33.15
CA ILE A 94 -1.82 12.66 -32.84
C ILE A 94 -1.35 12.07 -34.18
N PRO A 95 -0.06 12.21 -34.56
CA PRO A 95 0.47 11.47 -35.69
C PRO A 95 0.61 10.00 -35.30
N ASP A 96 0.27 9.12 -36.23
CA ASP A 96 0.37 7.68 -36.10
C ASP A 96 1.85 7.26 -36.07
N PHE A 97 2.46 7.26 -34.88
CA PHE A 97 3.86 6.85 -34.71
C PHE A 97 4.00 5.33 -34.87
N THR A 98 4.91 4.91 -35.74
CA THR A 98 5.32 3.51 -35.86
C THR A 98 6.72 3.33 -35.28
N SER A 99 7.07 2.10 -34.84
CA SER A 99 8.35 1.86 -34.16
C SER A 99 9.54 2.17 -35.07
N GLY A 100 10.17 3.33 -34.88
CA GLY A 100 11.26 3.84 -35.71
C GLY A 100 11.36 5.37 -35.79
N ASP A 101 10.31 6.09 -35.39
CA ASP A 101 10.27 7.55 -35.51
C ASP A 101 11.05 8.27 -34.39
N VAL A 102 12.00 9.15 -34.77
CA VAL A 102 12.77 10.00 -33.83
C VAL A 102 12.15 11.40 -33.76
N VAL A 103 11.49 11.70 -32.63
CA VAL A 103 10.84 13.00 -32.41
C VAL A 103 11.83 14.03 -31.87
N ARG A 104 12.05 15.13 -32.61
CA ARG A 104 12.81 16.30 -32.12
C ARG A 104 11.86 17.38 -31.59
N PHE A 105 11.81 17.55 -30.28
CA PHE A 105 11.09 18.65 -29.65
C PHE A 105 11.90 19.94 -29.76
N THR A 106 11.50 20.83 -30.69
CA THR A 106 12.01 22.21 -30.75
C THR A 106 11.11 23.11 -29.90
N GLY A 107 11.15 22.91 -28.59
CA GLY A 107 10.47 23.76 -27.61
C GLY A 107 11.42 24.11 -26.48
N LYS A 108 11.39 25.36 -26.01
CA LYS A 108 12.22 25.84 -24.89
C LYS A 108 11.74 25.10 -23.62
N PHE A 109 12.35 23.97 -23.32
CA PHE A 109 12.02 23.12 -22.17
C PHE A 109 12.15 23.95 -20.90
N PHE A 110 11.01 24.23 -20.26
CA PHE A 110 10.98 24.74 -18.91
C PHE A 110 11.62 23.67 -18.01
N SER A 111 12.63 24.09 -17.26
CA SER A 111 13.52 23.24 -16.46
C SER A 111 12.74 22.20 -15.65
N MET A 112 12.79 20.94 -16.09
CA MET A 112 12.44 19.79 -15.27
C MET A 112 13.74 19.03 -15.00
N ARG A 113 14.35 19.33 -13.85
CA ARG A 113 15.27 18.40 -13.20
C ARG A 113 14.59 17.03 -13.22
N ASN A 114 15.31 16.02 -13.71
CA ASN A 114 14.94 14.60 -13.79
C ASN A 114 14.27 14.19 -15.12
N LEU A 115 14.92 14.19 -16.29
CA LEU A 115 16.03 13.31 -16.69
C LEU A 115 16.00 11.84 -16.20
N PHE A 116 14.98 11.37 -15.46
CA PHE A 116 15.09 10.08 -14.73
C PHE A 116 14.51 8.85 -15.42
N MET A 117 13.91 8.96 -16.60
CA MET A 117 13.42 7.79 -17.34
C MET A 117 13.98 7.72 -18.75
N MET A 118 15.17 8.27 -18.94
CA MET A 118 16.00 8.03 -20.13
C MET A 118 16.98 6.85 -19.92
N ILE A 119 16.78 6.04 -18.85
CA ILE A 119 17.73 5.00 -18.41
C ILE A 119 17.14 3.59 -18.34
N PHE A 120 15.82 3.38 -18.40
CA PHE A 120 15.25 2.03 -18.21
C PHE A 120 14.56 1.44 -19.45
N TRP A 121 15.25 1.44 -20.60
CA TRP A 121 15.08 0.37 -21.59
C TRP A 121 16.24 0.38 -22.61
N ARG A 122 17.31 -0.32 -22.28
CA ARG A 122 18.22 -0.92 -23.27
C ARG A 122 18.51 -2.35 -22.85
#